data_AF-A0A1M3KKZ4-F1
#
_entry.id   AF-A0A1M3KKZ4-F1
#
_cell.length_a   1.000
_cell.length_b   1.000
_cell.length_c   1.000
_cell.angle_alpha   90.00
_cell.angle_beta   90.00
_cell.angle_gamma   90.00
#
_symmetry.space_group_name_H-M   'P 1'
#
loop_
_entity.id
_entity.type
_entity.pdbx_description
1 polymer ?
#
loop_
_entity_poly.entity_id
_entity_poly.type
_entity_poly.pdbx_seq_one_letter_code
_entity_poly.pdbx_strand_id
1 'polypeptide(L)'
;MAIKTKKKYRLTRETKVVFGVTLHRIEALVSFGTVVAGALGGWVASEANLSQLDNAWVSGNAQVSGNAQVSGDAWVSGDARVSGDARVLGNAQVSGDAWVSGDARVLGNARVSGDARVLGNAQVLGNAQVLGNAQVWGDARVSAPVIVVSGITYNVTITDAHMAIGCQMHPIADWRGFSARKIAAMDGAAGSKFWKAYGAFLLGVCDETKRPFVAVAPEQG
;
A
#
# COMPACT_ATOMS: atom_id res chain seq x y z
N MET A 1 -0.71 31.75 -29.61
CA MET A 1 -1.97 31.12 -29.15
C MET A 1 -1.59 30.05 -28.14
N ALA A 2 -1.94 30.21 -26.87
CA ALA A 2 -1.71 29.15 -25.88
C ALA A 2 -2.77 28.06 -26.09
N ILE A 3 -2.33 26.84 -26.45
CA ILE A 3 -3.23 25.69 -26.53
C ILE A 3 -3.66 25.39 -25.09
N LYS A 4 -4.89 25.74 -24.73
CA LYS A 4 -5.48 25.27 -23.47
C LYS A 4 -5.72 23.77 -23.62
N THR A 5 -4.87 22.96 -23.01
CA THR A 5 -5.10 21.52 -22.87
C THR A 5 -6.41 21.29 -22.14
N LYS A 6 -7.30 20.49 -22.73
CA LYS A 6 -8.59 20.15 -22.13
C LYS A 6 -8.34 19.34 -20.86
N LYS A 7 -8.85 19.79 -19.71
CA LYS A 7 -8.74 19.07 -18.44
C LYS A 7 -9.54 17.76 -18.50
N LYS A 8 -9.02 16.70 -17.87
CA LYS A 8 -9.68 15.40 -17.71
C LYS A 8 -10.81 15.48 -16.67
N TYR A 9 -10.57 16.19 -15.58
CA TYR A 9 -11.53 16.35 -14.48
C TYR A 9 -11.39 17.73 -13.83
N ARG A 10 -12.38 18.11 -13.02
CA ARG A 10 -12.32 19.28 -12.14
C ARG A 10 -12.51 18.92 -10.68
N LEU A 11 -11.99 19.76 -9.79
CA LEU A 11 -12.39 19.80 -8.39
C LEU A 11 -13.74 20.51 -8.29
N THR A 12 -14.73 19.88 -7.68
CA THR A 12 -16.05 20.50 -7.46
C THR A 12 -16.03 21.41 -6.23
N ARG A 13 -17.16 22.09 -5.98
CA ARG A 13 -17.38 22.87 -4.74
C ARG A 13 -17.77 21.99 -3.55
N GLU A 14 -18.11 20.72 -3.80
CA GLU A 14 -18.37 19.77 -2.73
C GLU A 14 -17.06 19.41 -2.05
N THR A 15 -16.99 19.71 -0.75
CA THR A 15 -15.77 19.53 0.05
C THR A 15 -16.06 18.83 1.36
N LYS A 16 -15.03 18.19 1.91
CA LYS A 16 -15.03 17.67 3.27
C LYS A 16 -13.66 17.87 3.90
N VAL A 17 -13.61 17.98 5.23
CA VAL A 17 -12.36 18.08 5.97
C VAL A 17 -12.07 16.74 6.63
N VAL A 18 -10.89 16.18 6.37
CA VAL A 18 -10.42 14.92 6.97
C VAL A 18 -9.03 15.16 7.52
N PHE A 19 -8.82 14.93 8.81
CA PHE A 19 -7.56 15.20 9.52
C PHE A 19 -6.99 16.62 9.27
N GLY A 20 -7.87 17.62 9.20
CA GLY A 20 -7.48 19.02 8.93
C GLY A 20 -7.15 19.34 7.47
N VAL A 21 -7.27 18.37 6.55
CA VAL A 21 -7.09 18.56 5.12
C VAL A 21 -8.44 18.69 4.43
N THR A 22 -8.62 19.76 3.66
CA THR A 22 -9.78 19.91 2.78
C THR A 22 -9.61 19.03 1.55
N LEU A 23 -10.60 18.18 1.30
CA LEU A 23 -10.69 17.37 0.09
C LEU A 23 -11.86 17.85 -0.76
N HIS A 24 -11.67 17.81 -2.07
CA HIS A 24 -12.67 18.17 -3.06
C HIS A 24 -13.15 16.91 -3.78
N ARG A 25 -14.46 16.76 -3.93
CA ARG A 25 -15.04 15.74 -4.82
C ARG A 25 -14.61 16.05 -6.25
N ILE A 26 -14.15 15.05 -6.99
CA ILE A 26 -13.78 15.22 -8.41
C ILE A 26 -14.95 14.91 -9.33
N GLU A 27 -15.00 15.56 -10.49
CA GLU A 27 -15.95 15.30 -11.56
C GLU A 27 -15.24 15.20 -12.89
N ALA A 28 -15.51 14.13 -13.64
CA ALA A 28 -14.94 13.91 -14.96
C ALA A 28 -15.49 14.94 -15.97
N LEU A 29 -14.62 15.55 -16.76
CA LEU A 29 -14.99 16.51 -17.81
C LEU A 29 -15.02 15.87 -19.20
N VAL A 30 -14.45 14.68 -19.33
CA VAL A 30 -14.40 13.87 -20.55
C VAL A 30 -14.61 12.40 -20.18
N SER A 31 -15.05 11.60 -21.14
CA SER A 31 -15.09 10.14 -20.97
C SER A 31 -13.73 9.54 -21.29
N PHE A 32 -13.29 8.57 -20.48
CA PHE A 32 -12.03 7.84 -20.67
C PHE A 32 -12.12 6.49 -19.94
N GLY A 33 -11.59 5.42 -20.54
CA GLY A 33 -11.74 4.06 -20.01
C GLY A 33 -13.22 3.74 -19.72
N THR A 34 -13.52 3.46 -18.44
CA THR A 34 -14.87 3.19 -17.94
C THR A 34 -15.57 4.42 -17.32
N VAL A 35 -14.88 5.56 -17.26
CA VAL A 35 -15.41 6.80 -16.67
C VAL A 35 -16.12 7.60 -17.75
N VAL A 36 -17.35 8.02 -17.48
CA VAL A 36 -18.14 8.88 -18.37
C VAL A 36 -18.03 10.36 -17.96
N ALA A 37 -18.08 11.27 -18.92
CA ALA A 37 -18.14 12.70 -18.63
C ALA A 37 -19.33 13.04 -17.70
N GLY A 38 -19.09 13.90 -16.71
CA GLY A 38 -20.04 14.25 -15.65
C GLY A 38 -20.06 13.29 -14.46
N ALA A 39 -19.36 12.14 -14.53
CA ALA A 39 -19.30 11.22 -13.40
C ALA A 39 -18.54 11.83 -12.21
N LEU A 40 -19.13 11.71 -11.01
CA LEU A 40 -18.44 12.05 -9.77
C LEU A 40 -17.48 10.92 -9.38
N GLY A 41 -16.21 11.25 -9.17
CA GLY A 41 -15.17 10.36 -8.66
C GLY A 41 -15.05 10.46 -7.15
N GLY A 42 -13.90 10.09 -6.56
CA GLY A 42 -13.64 10.22 -5.13
C GLY A 42 -13.19 11.63 -4.74
N TRP A 43 -12.29 11.70 -3.77
CA TRP A 43 -11.89 12.94 -3.11
C TRP A 43 -10.38 13.16 -3.24
N VAL A 44 -9.97 14.35 -3.68
CA VAL A 44 -8.55 14.71 -3.75
C VAL A 44 -8.32 16.07 -3.08
N ALA A 45 -7.16 16.25 -2.44
CA ALA A 45 -6.82 17.53 -1.81
C ALA A 45 -6.50 18.61 -2.86
N SER A 46 -5.87 18.22 -3.97
CA SER A 46 -5.48 19.13 -5.05
C SER A 46 -5.41 18.43 -6.41
N GLU A 47 -5.27 19.21 -7.49
CA GLU A 47 -5.02 18.67 -8.83
C GLU A 47 -3.65 17.98 -8.96
N ALA A 48 -2.72 18.17 -8.01
CA ALA A 48 -1.44 17.45 -8.02
C ALA A 48 -1.59 15.98 -7.61
N ASN A 49 -2.70 15.61 -6.95
CA ASN A 49 -2.89 14.27 -6.43
C ASN A 49 -3.34 13.24 -7.47
N LEU A 50 -3.96 13.69 -8.56
CA LEU A 50 -4.46 12.83 -9.63
C LEU A 50 -4.07 13.45 -10.97
N SER A 51 -3.38 12.68 -11.81
CA SER A 51 -2.92 13.17 -13.10
C SER A 51 -4.07 13.64 -13.99
N GLN A 52 -3.88 14.74 -14.72
CA GLN A 52 -4.82 15.27 -15.70
C GLN A 52 -4.61 14.69 -17.11
N LEU A 53 -3.55 13.89 -17.32
CA LEU A 53 -3.06 13.52 -18.65
C LEU A 53 -3.35 12.07 -19.07
N ASP A 54 -3.55 11.18 -18.10
CA ASP A 54 -3.67 9.73 -18.30
C ASP A 54 -5.05 9.20 -17.87
N ASN A 55 -5.26 7.89 -17.75
CA ASN A 55 -6.57 7.33 -17.39
C ASN A 55 -6.74 7.07 -15.89
N ALA A 56 -5.79 7.49 -15.05
CA ALA A 56 -5.87 7.25 -13.62
C ALA A 56 -7.15 7.86 -13.04
N TRP A 57 -7.76 7.16 -12.09
CA TRP A 57 -9.02 7.62 -11.49
C TRP A 57 -9.14 7.27 -10.01
N VAL A 58 -9.82 8.17 -9.29
CA VAL A 58 -10.24 7.97 -7.91
C VAL A 58 -11.76 7.90 -7.92
N SER A 59 -12.36 6.87 -7.33
CA SER A 59 -13.82 6.66 -7.31
C SER A 59 -14.35 6.31 -5.92
N GLY A 60 -15.68 6.33 -5.76
CA GLY A 60 -16.33 6.01 -4.48
C GLY A 60 -16.05 7.06 -3.41
N ASN A 61 -15.60 6.62 -2.24
CA ASN A 61 -15.24 7.46 -1.09
C ASN A 61 -13.72 7.64 -0.94
N ALA A 62 -12.94 7.07 -1.86
CA ALA A 62 -11.50 7.06 -1.81
C ALA A 62 -10.92 8.48 -1.73
N GLN A 63 -9.79 8.60 -1.04
CA GLN A 63 -9.21 9.86 -0.64
C GLN A 63 -7.73 9.88 -1.01
N VAL A 64 -7.31 10.92 -1.73
CA VAL A 64 -5.90 11.16 -2.05
C VAL A 64 -5.49 12.54 -1.55
N SER A 65 -4.49 12.60 -0.68
CA SER A 65 -4.09 13.84 -0.01
C SER A 65 -2.58 13.93 0.24
N GLY A 66 -2.12 15.07 0.77
CA GLY A 66 -0.69 15.37 0.87
C GLY A 66 -0.06 15.51 -0.51
N ASN A 67 1.17 15.03 -0.65
CA ASN A 67 1.91 15.00 -1.90
C ASN A 67 1.68 13.70 -2.70
N ALA A 68 0.73 12.85 -2.27
CA ALA A 68 0.47 11.58 -2.90
C ALA A 68 0.06 11.75 -4.37
N GLN A 69 0.49 10.83 -5.24
CA GLN A 69 0.26 10.90 -6.68
C GLN A 69 -0.37 9.62 -7.20
N VAL A 70 -1.43 9.79 -8.01
CA VAL A 70 -2.08 8.72 -8.76
C VAL A 70 -1.99 9.04 -10.26
N SER A 71 -1.37 8.17 -11.04
CA SER A 71 -1.14 8.37 -12.48
C SER A 71 -1.02 7.06 -13.27
N GLY A 72 -0.92 7.14 -14.60
CA GLY A 72 -1.02 6.01 -15.52
C GLY A 72 -2.48 5.58 -15.71
N ASP A 73 -2.75 4.29 -15.54
CA ASP A 73 -4.09 3.69 -15.55
C ASP A 73 -4.51 3.25 -14.13
N ALA A 74 -3.89 3.84 -13.09
CA ALA A 74 -4.08 3.46 -11.71
C ALA A 74 -5.51 3.78 -11.23
N TRP A 75 -6.06 2.90 -10.38
CA TRP A 75 -7.42 3.02 -9.90
C TRP A 75 -7.48 2.94 -8.38
N VAL A 76 -7.99 4.01 -7.75
CA VAL A 76 -8.22 4.08 -6.30
C VAL A 76 -9.72 4.13 -6.03
N SER A 77 -10.26 3.20 -5.24
CA SER A 77 -11.72 3.07 -5.04
C SER A 77 -12.11 2.59 -3.64
N GLY A 78 -13.43 2.46 -3.39
CA GLY A 78 -13.95 2.12 -2.06
C GLY A 78 -13.75 3.27 -1.08
N ASP A 79 -13.27 2.97 0.12
CA ASP A 79 -12.93 3.93 1.19
C ASP A 79 -11.42 4.12 1.33
N ALA A 80 -10.65 3.71 0.31
CA ALA A 80 -9.20 3.68 0.33
C ALA A 80 -8.58 5.06 0.56
N ARG A 81 -7.43 5.09 1.23
CA ARG A 81 -6.70 6.31 1.56
C ARG A 81 -5.29 6.25 1.01
N VAL A 82 -4.90 7.26 0.26
CA VAL A 82 -3.54 7.45 -0.24
C VAL A 82 -3.04 8.82 0.23
N SER A 83 -1.99 8.84 1.06
CA SER A 83 -1.54 10.07 1.73
C SER A 83 -0.01 10.15 1.86
N GLY A 84 0.51 11.27 2.37
CA GLY A 84 1.96 11.48 2.47
C GLY A 84 2.57 11.77 1.10
N ASP A 85 3.69 11.10 0.78
CA ASP A 85 4.40 11.16 -0.50
C ASP A 85 4.15 9.91 -1.37
N ALA A 86 3.10 9.14 -1.04
CA ALA A 86 2.81 7.85 -1.65
C ALA A 86 2.53 7.94 -3.15
N ARG A 87 2.92 6.91 -3.89
CA ARG A 87 2.75 6.84 -5.35
C ARG A 87 1.99 5.59 -5.77
N VAL A 88 0.90 5.78 -6.49
CA VAL A 88 0.10 4.70 -7.09
C VAL A 88 0.11 4.89 -8.60
N LEU A 89 0.95 4.12 -9.31
CA LEU A 89 1.29 4.37 -10.71
C LEU A 89 1.16 3.11 -11.58
N GLY A 90 1.02 3.29 -12.89
CA GLY A 90 0.85 2.17 -13.83
C GLY A 90 -0.60 1.70 -13.83
N ASN A 91 -0.86 0.39 -13.78
CA ASN A 91 -2.21 -0.20 -13.70
C ASN A 91 -2.60 -0.54 -12.26
N ALA A 92 -1.96 0.09 -11.27
CA ALA A 92 -2.08 -0.37 -9.89
C ALA A 92 -3.48 -0.09 -9.32
N GLN A 93 -3.96 -0.99 -8.48
CA GLN A 93 -5.30 -0.92 -7.91
C GLN A 93 -5.24 -0.84 -6.39
N VAL A 94 -5.88 0.18 -5.82
CA VAL A 94 -6.03 0.34 -4.37
C VAL A 94 -7.51 0.46 -4.04
N SER A 95 -8.07 -0.47 -3.27
CA SER A 95 -9.53 -0.52 -3.06
C SER A 95 -9.95 -1.01 -1.67
N GLY A 96 -11.23 -0.88 -1.32
CA GLY A 96 -11.73 -1.24 0.01
C GLY A 96 -11.29 -0.19 1.05
N ASP A 97 -10.91 -0.62 2.25
CA ASP A 97 -10.41 0.25 3.33
C ASP A 97 -8.88 0.41 3.33
N ALA A 98 -8.24 0.10 2.19
CA ALA A 98 -6.78 0.05 2.09
C ALA A 98 -6.14 1.41 2.37
N TRP A 99 -5.00 1.40 3.06
CA TRP A 99 -4.25 2.62 3.38
C TRP A 99 -2.82 2.56 2.88
N VAL A 100 -2.49 3.45 1.95
CA VAL A 100 -1.14 3.67 1.42
C VAL A 100 -0.62 5.02 1.91
N SER A 101 0.50 5.07 2.62
CA SER A 101 1.01 6.31 3.21
C SER A 101 2.53 6.34 3.41
N GLY A 102 3.09 7.51 3.71
CA GLY A 102 4.53 7.74 3.74
C GLY A 102 5.09 7.86 2.32
N ASP A 103 6.27 7.31 2.07
CA ASP A 103 6.92 7.24 0.75
C ASP A 103 6.54 5.97 -0.05
N ALA A 104 5.47 5.28 0.37
CA ALA A 104 5.09 3.98 -0.15
C ALA A 104 4.78 4.02 -1.66
N ARG A 105 5.18 2.96 -2.37
CA ARG A 105 5.00 2.85 -3.83
C ARG A 105 4.21 1.62 -4.19
N VAL A 106 3.11 1.80 -4.93
CA VAL A 106 2.29 0.73 -5.49
C VAL A 106 2.33 0.88 -7.01
N LEU A 107 3.06 0.00 -7.69
CA LEU A 107 3.47 0.18 -9.08
C LEU A 107 3.12 -1.04 -9.94
N GLY A 108 2.97 -0.82 -11.25
CA GLY A 108 2.71 -1.90 -12.21
C GLY A 108 1.24 -2.34 -12.15
N ASN A 109 0.97 -3.62 -12.06
CA ASN A 109 -0.37 -4.19 -11.89
C ASN A 109 -0.66 -4.58 -10.42
N ALA A 110 0.07 -3.99 -9.47
CA ALA A 110 -0.04 -4.33 -8.07
C ALA A 110 -1.45 -4.04 -7.53
N ARG A 111 -1.93 -4.90 -6.62
CA ARG A 111 -3.24 -4.74 -5.98
C ARG A 111 -3.09 -4.66 -4.46
N VAL A 112 -3.66 -3.61 -3.88
CA VAL A 112 -3.81 -3.42 -2.43
C VAL A 112 -5.30 -3.33 -2.12
N SER A 113 -5.84 -4.24 -1.31
CA SER A 113 -7.28 -4.20 -1.02
C SER A 113 -7.73 -4.84 0.30
N GLY A 114 -8.94 -4.53 0.73
CA GLY A 114 -9.43 -4.87 2.08
C GLY A 114 -8.92 -3.85 3.08
N ASP A 115 -8.60 -4.27 4.30
CA ASP A 115 -8.01 -3.44 5.37
C ASP A 115 -6.47 -3.29 5.26
N ALA A 116 -5.91 -3.59 4.08
CA ALA A 116 -4.48 -3.70 3.87
C ALA A 116 -3.77 -2.36 4.07
N ARG A 117 -2.59 -2.39 4.70
CA ARG A 117 -1.77 -1.20 4.95
C ARG A 117 -0.40 -1.31 4.30
N VAL A 118 -0.03 -0.29 3.53
CA VAL A 118 1.30 -0.15 2.90
C VAL A 118 1.87 1.20 3.33
N LEU A 119 2.84 1.19 4.24
CA LEU A 119 3.30 2.39 4.96
C LEU A 119 4.82 2.59 4.85
N GLY A 120 5.32 3.78 5.17
CA GLY A 120 6.75 4.06 5.16
C GLY A 120 7.32 4.01 3.74
N ASN A 121 8.46 3.34 3.54
CA ASN A 121 9.13 3.23 2.24
C ASN A 121 8.74 1.96 1.46
N ALA A 122 7.67 1.26 1.89
CA ALA A 122 7.31 -0.04 1.35
C ALA A 122 6.99 0.03 -0.15
N GLN A 123 7.40 -0.99 -0.89
CA GLN A 123 7.22 -1.07 -2.33
C GLN A 123 6.42 -2.33 -2.71
N VAL A 124 5.30 -2.15 -3.41
CA VAL A 124 4.48 -3.21 -3.97
C VAL A 124 4.55 -3.10 -5.49
N LEU A 125 5.10 -4.12 -6.14
CA LEU A 125 5.58 -4.05 -7.52
C LEU A 125 4.97 -5.15 -8.40
N GLY A 126 4.97 -4.93 -9.71
CA GLY A 126 4.61 -5.97 -10.69
C GLY A 126 3.16 -6.42 -10.53
N ASN A 127 2.93 -7.72 -10.31
CA ASN A 127 1.60 -8.31 -10.11
C ASN A 127 1.32 -8.64 -8.63
N ALA A 128 2.08 -8.05 -7.69
CA ALA A 128 1.96 -8.34 -6.27
C ALA A 128 0.56 -8.02 -5.71
N GLN A 129 0.15 -8.79 -4.70
CA GLN A 129 -1.15 -8.65 -4.04
C GLN A 129 -0.97 -8.50 -2.53
N VAL A 130 -1.47 -7.40 -1.97
CA VAL A 130 -1.52 -7.13 -0.52
C VAL A 130 -3.00 -7.01 -0.14
N LEU A 131 -3.54 -8.08 0.45
CA LEU A 131 -4.99 -8.26 0.60
C LEU A 131 -5.40 -8.45 2.08
N GLY A 132 -6.67 -8.20 2.36
CA GLY A 132 -7.25 -8.43 3.69
C GLY A 132 -6.57 -7.54 4.74
N ASN A 133 -6.16 -8.13 5.87
CA ASN A 133 -5.51 -7.40 6.98
C ASN A 133 -3.98 -7.32 6.86
N ALA A 134 -3.40 -7.56 5.67
CA ALA A 134 -1.96 -7.54 5.47
C ALA A 134 -1.36 -6.16 5.79
N GLN A 135 -0.25 -6.14 6.51
CA GLN A 135 0.46 -4.91 6.87
C GLN A 135 1.91 -4.97 6.38
N VAL A 136 2.26 -4.06 5.49
CA VAL A 136 3.59 -3.92 4.88
C VAL A 136 4.13 -2.53 5.21
N TRP A 137 5.29 -2.43 5.83
CA TRP A 137 5.87 -1.13 6.20
C TRP A 137 7.41 -1.14 6.15
N GLY A 138 8.04 -0.04 6.58
CA GLY A 138 9.49 0.11 6.51
C GLY A 138 9.99 0.03 5.07
N ASP A 139 11.10 -0.66 4.85
CA ASP A 139 11.73 -0.82 3.52
C ASP A 139 11.32 -2.13 2.82
N ALA A 140 10.19 -2.72 3.20
CA ALA A 140 9.74 -3.99 2.64
C ALA A 140 9.42 -3.87 1.14
N ARG A 141 9.99 -4.79 0.34
CA ARG A 141 9.65 -4.97 -1.09
C ARG A 141 8.73 -6.18 -1.24
N VAL A 142 7.70 -6.02 -2.07
CA VAL A 142 6.69 -7.03 -2.36
C VAL A 142 6.57 -7.18 -3.88
N SER A 143 6.94 -8.35 -4.41
CA SER A 143 6.79 -8.69 -5.84
C SER A 143 5.93 -9.94 -6.07
N ALA A 144 5.59 -10.66 -4.99
CA ALA A 144 4.68 -11.80 -4.98
C ALA A 144 3.54 -11.60 -3.96
N PRO A 145 2.42 -12.35 -4.05
CA PRO A 145 1.29 -12.22 -3.12
C PRO A 145 1.73 -12.32 -1.66
N VAL A 146 1.27 -11.43 -0.78
CA VAL A 146 1.60 -11.47 0.65
C VAL A 146 0.88 -12.62 1.35
N ILE A 147 1.56 -13.26 2.30
CA ILE A 147 0.96 -14.32 3.14
C ILE A 147 0.57 -13.70 4.48
N VAL A 148 -0.67 -13.93 4.90
CA VAL A 148 -1.18 -13.51 6.19
C VAL A 148 -1.51 -14.75 7.02
N VAL A 149 -0.92 -14.85 8.21
CA VAL A 149 -1.28 -15.86 9.21
C VAL A 149 -2.01 -15.15 10.34
N SER A 150 -3.25 -15.56 10.56
CA SER A 150 -4.16 -15.02 11.57
C SER A 150 -4.64 -16.13 12.50
N GLY A 151 -5.34 -15.75 13.58
CA GLY A 151 -5.86 -16.71 14.56
C GLY A 151 -4.81 -17.23 15.56
N ILE A 152 -3.60 -16.66 15.55
CA ILE A 152 -2.55 -16.87 16.55
C ILE A 152 -2.30 -15.55 17.32
N THR A 153 -1.46 -15.60 18.36
CA THR A 153 -1.25 -14.47 19.31
C THR A 153 -0.95 -13.14 18.63
N TYR A 154 -0.20 -13.17 17.53
CA TYR A 154 0.10 -11.99 16.72
C TYR A 154 -0.30 -12.26 15.28
N ASN A 155 -0.87 -11.27 14.61
CA ASN A 155 -0.99 -11.32 13.16
C ASN A 155 0.41 -11.35 12.55
N VAL A 156 0.59 -12.23 11.57
CA VAL A 156 1.84 -12.36 10.84
C VAL A 156 1.63 -11.99 9.38
N THR A 157 2.49 -11.12 8.86
CA THR A 157 2.55 -10.80 7.43
C THR A 157 3.91 -11.18 6.89
N ILE A 158 3.94 -12.01 5.85
CA ILE A 158 5.19 -12.45 5.19
C ILE A 158 5.21 -11.90 3.76
N THR A 159 6.26 -11.15 3.45
CA THR A 159 6.56 -10.63 2.12
C THR A 159 7.69 -11.42 1.49
N ASP A 160 8.24 -10.92 0.38
CA ASP A 160 9.37 -11.49 -0.35
C ASP A 160 10.60 -11.75 0.53
N ALA A 161 10.91 -10.83 1.45
CA ALA A 161 12.11 -10.92 2.30
C ALA A 161 11.89 -10.45 3.74
N HIS A 162 10.70 -9.96 4.09
CA HIS A 162 10.39 -9.51 5.45
C HIS A 162 9.26 -10.32 6.05
N MET A 163 9.33 -10.49 7.37
CA MET A 163 8.23 -11.02 8.15
C MET A 163 7.90 -10.03 9.26
N ALA A 164 6.63 -9.67 9.34
CA ALA A 164 6.06 -8.91 10.43
C ALA A 164 5.35 -9.84 11.40
N ILE A 165 5.67 -9.73 12.69
CA ILE A 165 4.97 -10.38 13.79
C ILE A 165 4.55 -9.28 14.76
N GLY A 166 3.25 -8.98 14.82
CA GLY A 166 2.77 -7.82 15.58
C GLY A 166 3.42 -6.52 15.08
N CYS A 167 4.00 -5.72 15.98
CA CYS A 167 4.68 -4.47 15.61
C CYS A 167 6.13 -4.66 15.12
N GLN A 168 6.63 -5.90 15.06
CA GLN A 168 8.01 -6.20 14.70
C GLN A 168 8.10 -6.61 13.24
N MET A 169 8.61 -5.74 12.38
CA MET A 169 8.95 -6.10 11.00
C MET A 169 10.47 -6.15 10.86
N HIS A 170 10.96 -7.33 10.49
CA HIS A 170 12.38 -7.57 10.26
C HIS A 170 12.57 -8.44 9.00
N PRO A 171 13.75 -8.40 8.38
CA PRO A 171 14.14 -9.38 7.38
C PRO A 171 13.94 -10.82 7.87
N ILE A 172 13.50 -11.71 7.00
CA ILE A 172 13.33 -13.15 7.30
C ILE A 172 14.65 -13.77 7.75
N ALA A 173 15.77 -13.31 7.19
CA ALA A 173 17.11 -13.74 7.59
C ALA A 173 17.41 -13.42 9.07
N ASP A 174 17.00 -12.24 9.54
CA ASP A 174 17.20 -11.83 10.93
C ASP A 174 16.36 -12.67 11.90
N TRP A 175 15.10 -12.98 11.53
CA TRP A 175 14.25 -13.87 12.31
C TRP A 175 14.88 -15.25 12.54
N ARG A 176 15.62 -15.79 11.57
CA ARG A 176 16.35 -17.06 11.71
C ARG A 176 17.51 -16.96 12.71
N GLY A 177 18.11 -15.77 12.85
CA GLY A 177 19.26 -15.52 13.71
C GLY A 177 18.93 -14.93 15.08
N PHE A 178 17.67 -14.56 15.35
CA PHE A 178 17.33 -13.92 16.62
C PHE A 178 17.53 -14.85 17.82
N SER A 179 18.30 -14.36 18.78
CA SER A 179 18.47 -15.04 20.07
C SER A 179 17.20 -14.97 20.91
N ALA A 180 17.05 -15.90 21.86
CA ALA A 180 15.95 -15.87 22.83
C ALA A 180 15.88 -14.52 23.58
N ARG A 181 17.03 -13.91 23.89
CA ARG A 181 17.10 -12.56 24.49
C ARG A 181 16.56 -11.49 23.57
N LYS A 182 16.87 -11.54 22.27
CA LYS A 182 16.36 -10.57 21.28
C LYS A 182 14.84 -10.68 21.12
N ILE A 183 14.32 -11.90 21.05
CA ILE A 183 12.87 -12.15 21.00
C ILE A 183 12.20 -11.65 22.29
N ALA A 184 12.76 -11.97 23.46
CA ALA A 184 12.24 -11.49 24.74
C ALA A 184 12.28 -9.96 24.87
N ALA A 185 13.24 -9.29 24.22
CA ALA A 185 13.29 -7.83 24.21
C ALA A 185 12.17 -7.18 23.36
N MET A 186 11.50 -7.95 22.48
CA MET A 186 10.42 -7.42 21.65
C MET A 186 9.09 -7.32 22.40
N ASP A 187 8.75 -8.35 23.19
CA ASP A 187 7.48 -8.40 23.94
C ASP A 187 7.54 -9.36 25.17
N GLY A 188 8.70 -9.43 25.82
CA GLY A 188 8.91 -10.20 27.04
C GLY A 188 8.61 -11.69 26.91
N ALA A 189 7.91 -12.21 27.93
CA ALA A 189 7.52 -13.62 28.00
C ALA A 189 6.49 -14.01 26.92
N ALA A 190 5.62 -13.07 26.50
CA ALA A 190 4.62 -13.32 25.47
C ALA A 190 5.29 -13.57 24.11
N GLY A 191 6.21 -12.69 23.70
CA GLY A 191 7.02 -12.87 22.50
C GLY A 191 7.84 -14.17 22.52
N SER A 192 8.45 -14.49 23.67
CA SER A 192 9.22 -15.72 23.86
C SER A 192 8.36 -16.99 23.71
N LYS A 193 7.18 -17.00 24.33
CA LYS A 193 6.22 -18.11 24.24
C LYS A 193 5.71 -18.29 22.82
N PHE A 194 5.38 -17.20 22.15
CA PHE A 194 4.93 -17.20 20.76
C PHE A 194 5.99 -17.78 19.83
N TRP A 195 7.22 -17.27 19.89
CA TRP A 195 8.28 -17.71 19.00
C TRP A 195 8.62 -19.19 19.21
N LYS A 196 8.61 -19.66 20.46
CA LYS A 196 8.77 -21.09 20.76
C LYS A 196 7.65 -21.95 20.16
N ALA A 197 6.42 -21.45 20.13
CA ALA A 197 5.26 -22.19 19.62
C ALA A 197 5.16 -22.17 18.07
N TYR A 198 5.45 -21.04 17.44
CA TYR A 198 5.13 -20.81 16.02
C TYR A 198 6.36 -20.50 15.15
N GLY A 199 7.52 -20.18 15.72
CA GLY A 199 8.68 -19.71 14.96
C GLY A 199 9.15 -20.71 13.90
N ALA A 200 9.24 -22.00 14.25
CA ALA A 200 9.61 -23.05 13.29
C ALA A 200 8.59 -23.20 12.15
N PHE A 201 7.29 -23.13 12.48
CA PHE A 201 6.22 -23.18 11.48
C PHE A 201 6.29 -22.00 10.51
N LEU A 202 6.42 -20.77 11.03
CA LEU A 202 6.47 -19.55 10.21
C LEU A 202 7.70 -19.55 9.29
N LEU A 203 8.85 -19.98 9.79
CA LEU A 203 10.07 -20.12 8.98
C LEU A 203 9.94 -21.21 7.91
N GLY A 204 9.23 -22.31 8.21
CA GLY A 204 8.89 -23.34 7.23
C GLY A 204 8.01 -22.81 6.10
N VAL A 205 7.00 -21.98 6.41
CA VAL A 205 6.17 -21.30 5.40
C VAL A 205 7.02 -20.43 4.47
N CYS A 206 8.01 -19.70 5.02
CA CYS A 206 8.94 -18.90 4.20
C CYS A 206 9.76 -19.77 3.24
N ASP A 207 10.24 -20.92 3.71
CA ASP A 207 11.05 -21.85 2.93
C ASP A 207 10.25 -22.51 1.80
N GLU A 208 9.04 -22.99 2.10
CA GLU A 208 8.12 -23.61 1.12
C GLU A 208 7.73 -22.64 0.00
N THR A 209 7.56 -21.36 0.33
CA THR A 209 7.12 -20.34 -0.61
C THR A 209 8.27 -19.66 -1.36
N LYS A 210 9.50 -20.20 -1.23
CA LYS A 210 10.71 -19.75 -1.93
C LYS A 210 10.99 -18.25 -1.76
N ARG A 211 10.66 -17.69 -0.60
CA ARG A 211 10.93 -16.29 -0.26
C ARG A 211 12.45 -16.12 -0.12
N PRO A 212 13.13 -15.39 -1.02
CA PRO A 212 14.58 -15.47 -1.17
C PRO A 212 15.34 -15.07 0.10
N PHE A 213 16.47 -15.74 0.29
CA PHE A 213 17.48 -15.50 1.33
C PHE A 213 18.29 -14.20 1.14
N VAL A 214 18.07 -13.43 0.07
CA VAL A 214 19.02 -12.40 -0.33
C VAL A 214 18.63 -11.02 0.19
N ALA A 215 19.47 -10.46 1.05
CA ALA A 215 19.50 -9.04 1.35
C ALA A 215 19.59 -8.28 0.02
N VAL A 216 18.54 -7.54 -0.32
CA VAL A 216 18.54 -6.70 -1.51
C VAL A 216 19.57 -5.62 -1.29
N ALA A 217 20.68 -5.67 -2.03
CA ALA A 217 21.67 -4.61 -2.02
C ALA A 217 21.00 -3.28 -2.39
N PRO A 218 21.39 -2.15 -1.77
CA PRO A 218 20.86 -0.86 -2.15
C PRO A 218 21.23 -0.59 -3.61
N GLU A 219 20.23 -0.28 -4.44
CA GLU A 219 20.47 0.21 -5.80
C GLU A 219 21.29 1.49 -5.69
N GLN A 220 22.53 1.45 -6.16
CA GLN A 220 23.30 2.66 -6.40
C GLN A 220 22.73 3.35 -7.63
N GLY A 221 22.30 4.59 -7.44
CA GLY A 221 21.93 5.55 -8.47
C GLY A 221 22.06 6.96 -7.92
#